data_AF-A0A074Y930-F1
#
_entry.id   AF-A0A074Y930-F1
#
_cell.length_a   1.000
_cell.length_b   1.000
_cell.length_c   1.000
_cell.angle_alpha   90.00
_cell.angle_beta   90.00
_cell.angle_gamma   90.00
#
_symmetry.space_group_name_H-M   'P 1'
#
loop_
_entity.id
_entity.type
_entity.pdbx_description
1 polymer ?
#
loop_
_entity_poly.entity_id
_entity_poly.type
_entity_poly.pdbx_seq_one_letter_code
_entity_poly.pdbx_strand_id
1 'polypeptide(L)'
;MEALQKDYDPTLGFSIKGKAKQRDAPQDTCVICLDAVTERAVAVPCNHLNFDFLCLCSWTQEHPSCPLCKTPLTAIEYDWRSPTDRKVYTIPKKEDKPKAPAATTSTNRFHLPRRRPAQSSHPRIHNPNAALAFRRRIYAEQNYSLHVGANRTSQYRNFTPATFTTSPALQSRARLFMRREFQAFDFLAENNARLGFLIEYIVAILKTTEIKDAAGSASALVSEFLGTSAGSLFLHELEAWLRSPYERLEDWDRHVQYAPKRPRYQNG
;
A
#
# COMPACT_ATOMS: atom_id res chain seq x y z
N MET A 1 -32.84 -49.97 43.59
CA MET A 1 -32.24 -48.62 43.45
C MET A 1 -30.87 -48.86 42.82
N GLU A 2 -30.83 -48.99 41.49
CA GLU A 2 -30.30 -47.94 40.59
C GLU A 2 -28.86 -47.57 40.99
N ALA A 3 -27.81 -47.78 40.18
CA ALA A 3 -27.76 -47.76 38.72
C ALA A 3 -26.50 -48.45 38.15
N LEU A 4 -26.71 -49.09 36.99
CA LEU A 4 -25.86 -49.13 35.79
C LEU A 4 -24.44 -49.72 35.87
N GLN A 5 -24.39 -51.01 35.56
CA GLN A 5 -23.31 -51.67 34.83
C GLN A 5 -23.13 -51.04 33.43
N LYS A 6 -21.88 -50.81 33.01
CA LYS A 6 -21.49 -50.96 31.60
C LYS A 6 -19.98 -51.14 31.45
N ASP A 7 -19.69 -52.38 31.10
CA ASP A 7 -18.45 -52.98 30.65
C ASP A 7 -17.74 -52.13 29.58
N TYR A 8 -16.45 -51.84 29.81
CA TYR A 8 -15.55 -51.28 28.81
C TYR A 8 -14.93 -52.43 28.01
N ASP A 9 -15.37 -52.58 26.76
CA ASP A 9 -14.80 -53.52 25.79
C ASP A 9 -13.68 -52.82 24.97
N PRO A 10 -12.41 -53.22 25.11
CA PRO A 10 -11.29 -52.58 24.42
C PRO A 10 -11.16 -52.97 22.94
N THR A 11 -12.14 -53.66 22.33
CA THR A 11 -12.03 -54.17 20.95
C THR A 11 -12.86 -53.42 19.89
N LEU A 12 -13.55 -52.32 20.22
CA LEU A 12 -14.15 -51.42 19.23
C LEU A 12 -13.10 -50.50 18.59
N GLY A 13 -12.20 -51.11 17.83
CA GLY A 13 -11.24 -50.42 16.97
C GLY A 13 -11.92 -49.81 15.75
N PHE A 14 -12.25 -48.52 15.81
CA PHE A 14 -12.51 -47.73 14.61
C PHE A 14 -11.18 -47.33 13.97
N SER A 15 -10.78 -48.09 12.94
CA SER A 15 -9.68 -47.71 12.06
C SER A 15 -10.12 -46.54 11.16
N ILE A 16 -9.71 -45.32 11.49
CA ILE A 16 -9.82 -44.17 10.57
C ILE A 16 -8.67 -44.26 9.56
N LYS A 17 -8.84 -45.14 8.56
CA LYS A 17 -8.13 -45.03 7.28
C LYS A 17 -8.89 -44.06 6.40
N GLY A 18 -8.42 -42.82 6.37
CA GLY A 18 -8.91 -41.81 5.44
C GLY A 18 -8.26 -40.49 5.75
N LYS A 19 -7.23 -40.12 4.99
CA LYS A 19 -6.77 -38.72 4.91
C LYS A 19 -7.95 -37.91 4.35
N ALA A 20 -8.78 -37.39 5.23
CA ALA A 20 -9.73 -36.35 4.90
C ALA A 20 -8.89 -35.16 4.44
N LYS A 21 -8.91 -34.92 3.13
CA LYS A 21 -8.48 -33.67 2.52
C LYS A 21 -9.16 -32.57 3.34
N GLN A 22 -8.39 -31.84 4.16
CA GLN A 22 -8.86 -30.60 4.78
C GLN A 22 -9.43 -29.79 3.62
N ARG A 23 -10.76 -29.69 3.55
CA ARG A 23 -11.38 -28.66 2.74
C ARG A 23 -10.90 -27.40 3.40
N ASP A 24 -10.07 -26.65 2.70
CA ASP A 24 -9.72 -25.29 3.08
C ASP A 24 -11.01 -24.62 3.54
N ALA A 25 -11.08 -24.30 4.83
CA ALA A 25 -12.13 -23.44 5.34
C ALA A 25 -12.12 -22.18 4.45
N PRO A 26 -13.29 -21.62 4.07
CA PRO A 26 -13.33 -20.42 3.26
C PRO A 26 -12.44 -19.39 3.95
N GLN A 27 -11.33 -19.03 3.30
CA GLN A 27 -10.43 -18.02 3.81
C GLN A 27 -11.27 -16.74 3.86
N ASP A 28 -11.56 -16.25 5.07
CA ASP A 28 -12.28 -14.99 5.26
C ASP A 28 -11.53 -13.94 4.44
N THR A 29 -12.15 -13.49 3.36
CA THR A 29 -11.53 -12.60 2.38
C THR A 29 -11.98 -11.19 2.68
N CYS A 30 -11.03 -10.28 2.91
CA CYS A 30 -11.31 -8.91 3.23
C CYS A 30 -12.05 -8.23 2.08
N VAL A 31 -13.22 -7.65 2.32
CA VAL A 31 -14.02 -7.02 1.24
C VAL A 31 -13.44 -5.69 0.75
N ILE A 32 -12.41 -5.18 1.42
CA ILE A 32 -11.75 -3.92 1.06
C ILE A 32 -10.54 -4.17 0.14
N CYS A 33 -9.67 -5.12 0.48
CA CYS A 33 -8.50 -5.46 -0.35
C CYS A 33 -8.68 -6.69 -1.24
N LEU A 34 -9.74 -7.47 -1.02
CA LEU A 34 -10.05 -8.73 -1.73
C LEU A 34 -9.01 -9.84 -1.52
N ASP A 35 -8.11 -9.70 -0.54
CA ASP A 35 -7.15 -10.71 -0.12
C ASP A 35 -7.61 -11.45 1.15
N ALA A 36 -6.93 -12.54 1.52
CA ALA A 36 -7.18 -13.26 2.76
C ALA A 36 -6.92 -12.37 4.00
N VAL A 37 -7.86 -12.35 4.95
CA VAL A 37 -7.75 -11.58 6.19
C VAL A 37 -6.58 -12.10 7.02
N THR A 38 -5.57 -11.24 7.20
CA THR A 38 -4.38 -11.49 8.00
C THR A 38 -4.57 -11.04 9.46
N GLU A 39 -5.25 -9.91 9.68
CA GLU A 39 -5.55 -9.37 11.00
C GLU A 39 -7.01 -8.95 11.05
N ARG A 40 -7.86 -9.82 11.61
CA ARG A 40 -9.31 -9.61 11.60
C ARG A 40 -9.71 -8.38 12.43
N ALA A 41 -10.53 -7.52 11.83
CA ALA A 41 -11.14 -6.40 12.51
C ALA A 41 -12.67 -6.49 12.56
N VAL A 42 -13.22 -6.09 13.70
CA VAL A 42 -14.66 -6.07 13.98
C VAL A 42 -15.14 -4.62 14.03
N ALA A 43 -16.13 -4.32 13.20
CA ALA A 43 -16.70 -2.98 13.08
C ALA A 43 -17.77 -2.74 14.15
N VAL A 44 -17.58 -1.75 15.05
CA VAL A 44 -18.54 -1.46 16.13
C VAL A 44 -19.47 -0.30 15.74
N PRO A 45 -20.81 -0.43 15.82
CA PRO A 45 -21.56 -1.47 16.55
C PRO A 45 -22.13 -2.62 15.70
N CYS A 46 -21.95 -2.62 14.38
CA CYS A 46 -22.63 -3.56 13.49
C CYS A 46 -22.03 -4.98 13.46
N ASN A 47 -20.88 -5.17 14.12
CA ASN A 47 -20.16 -6.44 14.31
C ASN A 47 -19.76 -7.18 13.02
N HIS A 48 -19.71 -6.48 11.88
CA HIS A 48 -19.16 -7.04 10.64
C HIS A 48 -17.65 -7.25 10.78
N LEU A 49 -17.16 -8.37 10.27
CA LEU A 49 -15.81 -8.90 10.57
C LEU A 49 -14.99 -9.31 9.34
N ASN A 50 -15.50 -9.08 8.13
CA ASN A 50 -14.84 -9.51 6.89
C ASN A 50 -13.86 -8.45 6.36
N PHE A 51 -12.99 -7.98 7.26
CA PHE A 51 -12.03 -6.90 7.00
C PHE A 51 -10.69 -7.19 7.68
N ASP A 52 -9.60 -6.82 7.02
CA ASP A 52 -8.33 -6.57 7.69
C ASP A 52 -8.40 -5.27 8.50
N PHE A 53 -7.72 -5.25 9.65
CA PHE A 53 -7.65 -4.10 10.55
C PHE A 53 -7.15 -2.83 9.85
N LEU A 54 -6.04 -2.92 9.12
CA LEU A 54 -5.48 -1.77 8.42
C LEU A 54 -6.41 -1.25 7.31
N CYS A 55 -7.15 -2.16 6.66
CA CYS A 55 -8.13 -1.82 5.63
C CYS A 55 -9.32 -1.06 6.24
N LEU A 56 -9.90 -1.58 7.33
CA LEU A 56 -11.03 -0.93 8.00
C LEU A 56 -10.62 0.40 8.66
N CYS A 57 -9.44 0.46 9.27
CA CYS A 57 -8.89 1.71 9.80
C CYS A 57 -8.72 2.76 8.71
N SER A 58 -8.14 2.41 7.57
CA SER A 58 -7.98 3.34 6.44
C SER A 58 -9.34 3.83 5.92
N TRP A 59 -10.33 2.94 5.81
CA TRP A 59 -11.68 3.29 5.38
C TRP A 59 -12.34 4.32 6.31
N THR A 60 -12.25 4.12 7.62
CA THR A 60 -12.92 4.97 8.62
C THR A 60 -12.36 6.39 8.73
N GLN A 61 -11.19 6.66 8.18
CA GLN A 61 -10.61 8.01 8.12
C GLN A 61 -11.39 8.93 7.17
N GLU A 62 -11.93 8.39 6.08
CA GLU A 62 -12.72 9.15 5.09
C GLU A 62 -14.21 8.91 5.25
N HIS A 63 -14.60 7.67 5.54
CA HIS A 63 -15.97 7.23 5.69
C HIS A 63 -16.17 6.61 7.07
N PRO A 64 -16.64 7.35 8.09
CA PRO A 64 -16.83 6.84 9.45
C PRO A 64 -18.06 5.92 9.54
N SER A 65 -18.25 5.01 8.59
CA SER A 65 -19.35 4.06 8.47
C SER A 65 -18.87 2.72 7.93
N CYS A 66 -19.63 1.66 8.20
CA CYS A 66 -19.27 0.30 7.77
C CYS A 66 -19.36 0.14 6.24
N PRO A 67 -18.36 -0.46 5.56
CA PRO A 67 -18.43 -0.73 4.12
C PRO A 67 -19.61 -1.63 3.71
N LEU A 68 -20.05 -2.53 4.59
CA LEU A 68 -21.09 -3.51 4.28
C LEU A 68 -22.51 -2.97 4.52
N CYS A 69 -22.74 -2.34 5.68
CA CYS A 69 -24.10 -1.94 6.09
C CYS A 69 -24.29 -0.42 6.24
N LYS A 70 -23.23 0.37 6.02
CA LYS A 70 -23.25 1.84 6.11
C LYS A 70 -23.57 2.40 7.51
N THR A 71 -23.66 1.55 8.54
CA THR A 71 -23.83 1.99 9.93
C THR A 71 -22.61 2.82 10.37
N PRO A 72 -22.80 4.01 10.96
CA PRO A 72 -21.70 4.80 11.50
C PRO A 72 -20.88 4.00 12.52
N LEU A 73 -19.57 3.99 12.33
CA LEU A 73 -18.66 3.24 13.21
C LEU A 73 -18.17 4.13 14.34
N THR A 74 -18.15 3.57 15.55
CA THR A 74 -17.66 4.25 16.76
C THR A 74 -16.27 3.77 17.15
N ALA A 75 -15.99 2.49 16.89
CA ALA A 75 -14.70 1.87 17.15
C ALA A 75 -14.46 0.70 16.19
N ILE A 76 -13.20 0.27 16.13
CA ILE A 76 -12.74 -0.93 15.45
C ILE A 76 -12.03 -1.79 16.49
N GLU A 77 -12.45 -3.04 16.63
CA GLU A 77 -11.81 -3.99 17.55
C GLU A 77 -10.95 -4.99 16.78
N TYR A 78 -9.75 -5.29 17.28
CA TYR A 78 -8.76 -6.10 16.57
C TYR A 78 -7.80 -6.80 17.55
N ASP A 79 -6.93 -7.68 17.04
CA ASP A 79 -5.94 -8.46 17.83
C ASP A 79 -6.57 -9.18 19.03
N TRP A 80 -7.61 -9.98 18.76
CA TRP A 80 -8.28 -10.80 19.77
C TRP A 80 -7.39 -11.97 20.17
N ARG A 81 -6.75 -11.89 21.33
CA ARG A 81 -5.90 -12.97 21.90
C ARG A 81 -6.65 -13.85 22.89
N SER A 82 -7.75 -13.33 23.44
CA SER A 82 -8.69 -13.98 24.37
C SER A 82 -10.05 -13.28 24.26
N PRO A 83 -11.18 -13.88 24.66
CA PRO A 83 -12.49 -13.21 24.66
C PRO A 83 -12.52 -11.86 25.41
N THR A 84 -11.57 -11.64 26.33
CA THR A 84 -11.42 -10.40 27.10
C THR A 84 -10.21 -9.56 26.70
N ASP A 85 -9.29 -10.09 25.88
CA ASP A 85 -8.05 -9.42 25.46
C ASP A 85 -8.14 -9.05 23.98
N ARG A 86 -8.50 -7.79 23.74
CA ARG A 86 -8.68 -7.18 22.43
C ARG A 86 -8.17 -5.75 22.45
N LYS A 87 -7.66 -5.29 21.32
CA LYS A 87 -7.33 -3.88 21.10
C LYS A 87 -8.51 -3.16 20.47
N VAL A 88 -8.72 -1.91 20.89
CA VAL A 88 -9.82 -1.07 20.41
C VAL A 88 -9.26 0.22 19.86
N TYR A 89 -9.55 0.49 18.59
CA TYR A 89 -9.28 1.76 17.92
C TYR A 89 -10.55 2.61 17.89
N THR A 90 -10.56 3.72 18.63
CA THR A 90 -11.70 4.65 18.65
C THR A 90 -11.65 5.59 17.46
N ILE A 91 -12.75 5.69 16.70
CA ILE A 91 -12.82 6.55 15.53
C ILE A 91 -13.11 7.99 15.99
N PRO A 92 -12.23 8.97 15.67
CA PRO A 92 -12.46 10.36 16.06
C PRO A 92 -13.71 10.92 15.39
N LYS A 93 -14.68 11.41 16.17
CA LYS A 93 -15.80 12.21 15.63
C LYS A 93 -15.24 13.53 15.11
N LYS A 94 -15.39 13.80 13.82
CA LYS A 94 -15.04 15.10 13.24
C LYS A 94 -16.03 16.12 13.79
N GLU A 95 -15.57 17.02 14.66
CA GLU A 95 -16.39 18.13 15.15
C GLU A 95 -16.67 19.09 13.99
N ASP A 96 -17.94 19.24 13.63
CA ASP A 96 -18.39 20.25 12.68
C ASP A 96 -18.26 21.63 13.33
N LYS A 97 -17.23 22.38 12.93
CA LYS A 97 -17.03 23.77 13.37
C LYS A 97 -18.18 24.65 12.82
N PRO A 98 -18.93 25.39 13.66
CA PRO A 98 -19.96 26.29 13.18
C PRO A 98 -19.36 27.45 12.37
N LYS A 99 -19.92 27.69 11.19
CA LYS A 99 -19.54 28.74 10.25
C LYS A 99 -20.09 30.09 10.73
N ALA A 100 -19.24 30.98 11.24
CA ALA A 100 -19.60 32.38 11.51
C ALA A 100 -19.64 33.20 10.21
N PRO A 101 -20.51 34.24 10.10
CA PRO A 101 -20.68 35.02 8.88
C PRO A 101 -19.54 36.01 8.66
N ALA A 102 -19.23 36.26 7.39
CA ALA A 102 -18.18 37.14 6.93
C ALA A 102 -18.44 38.61 7.33
N ALA A 103 -17.50 39.20 8.06
CA ALA A 103 -17.40 40.64 8.21
C ALA A 103 -16.41 41.19 7.17
N THR A 104 -16.94 42.04 6.30
CA THR A 104 -16.23 42.84 5.31
C THR A 104 -15.28 43.80 6.02
N THR A 105 -13.99 43.76 5.73
CA THR A 105 -13.13 44.93 5.95
C THR A 105 -12.03 45.01 4.92
N SER A 106 -12.23 45.98 4.03
CA SER A 106 -11.34 46.45 3.00
C SER A 106 -10.09 47.06 3.63
N THR A 107 -8.91 46.51 3.35
CA THR A 107 -7.68 47.30 3.39
C THR A 107 -6.79 46.93 2.20
N ASN A 108 -6.70 47.89 1.27
CA ASN A 108 -5.74 47.91 0.19
C ASN A 108 -4.32 47.90 0.76
N ARG A 109 -3.55 46.86 0.44
CA ARG A 109 -2.09 46.96 0.37
C ARG A 109 -1.61 46.35 -0.93
N PHE A 110 -1.10 47.23 -1.78
CA PHE A 110 -0.40 46.91 -3.01
C PHE A 110 0.84 46.07 -2.70
N HIS A 111 0.81 44.80 -3.08
CA HIS A 111 2.00 43.96 -3.19
C HIS A 111 2.16 43.53 -4.65
N LEU A 112 3.36 43.76 -5.18
CA LEU A 112 3.76 43.45 -6.54
C LEU A 112 3.51 41.97 -6.90
N PRO A 113 3.14 41.65 -8.15
CA PRO A 113 2.85 40.28 -8.56
C PRO A 113 4.15 39.46 -8.60
N ARG A 114 4.45 38.77 -7.51
CA ARG A 114 5.38 37.64 -7.55
C ARG A 114 4.70 36.55 -8.39
N ARG A 115 5.16 36.37 -9.64
CA ARG A 115 4.82 35.20 -10.46
C ARG A 115 5.10 33.95 -9.62
N ARG A 116 4.06 33.35 -9.05
CA ARG A 116 4.10 31.97 -8.58
C ARG A 116 4.36 31.11 -9.83
N PRO A 117 5.37 30.22 -9.83
CA PRO A 117 5.41 29.17 -10.84
C PRO A 117 4.06 28.45 -10.75
N ALA A 118 3.41 28.25 -11.88
CA ALA A 118 2.18 27.49 -11.96
C ALA A 118 2.42 26.16 -11.24
N GLN A 119 1.79 25.97 -10.07
CA GLN A 119 1.70 24.65 -9.47
C GLN A 119 1.00 23.80 -10.51
N SER A 120 1.73 22.84 -11.06
CA SER A 120 1.17 21.79 -11.89
C SER A 120 -0.03 21.24 -11.14
N SER A 121 -1.21 21.44 -11.71
CA SER A 121 -2.47 20.89 -11.25
C SER A 121 -2.36 19.38 -11.35
N HIS A 122 -1.76 18.74 -10.34
CA HIS A 122 -1.87 17.31 -10.16
C HIS A 122 -3.35 17.03 -9.88
N PRO A 123 -4.08 16.34 -10.78
CA PRO A 123 -5.42 15.92 -10.48
C PRO A 123 -5.37 15.11 -9.18
N ARG A 124 -6.35 15.29 -8.29
CA ARG A 124 -6.49 14.47 -7.10
C ARG A 124 -6.71 13.02 -7.56
N ILE A 125 -5.63 12.25 -7.63
CA ILE A 125 -5.70 10.84 -7.98
C ILE A 125 -6.13 10.07 -6.73
N HIS A 126 -7.42 10.13 -6.39
CA HIS A 126 -8.04 9.25 -5.41
C HIS A 126 -8.64 7.99 -6.06
N ASN A 127 -8.63 7.90 -7.38
CA ASN A 127 -9.09 6.72 -8.11
C ASN A 127 -7.90 5.80 -8.41
N PRO A 128 -7.88 4.54 -7.92
CA PRO A 128 -6.79 3.59 -8.17
C PRO A 128 -6.58 3.32 -9.67
N ASN A 129 -7.64 3.33 -10.48
CA ASN A 129 -7.50 3.18 -11.93
C ASN A 129 -6.84 4.41 -12.58
N ALA A 130 -7.10 5.61 -12.06
CA ALA A 130 -6.44 6.83 -12.53
C ALA A 130 -4.97 6.86 -12.10
N ALA A 131 -4.64 6.34 -10.91
CA ALA A 131 -3.26 6.20 -10.43
C ALA A 131 -2.49 5.25 -11.34
N LEU A 132 -3.05 4.08 -11.64
CA LEU A 132 -2.41 3.13 -12.52
C LEU A 132 -2.24 3.67 -13.95
N ALA A 133 -3.25 4.35 -14.49
CA ALA A 133 -3.15 5.02 -15.79
C ALA A 133 -2.06 6.10 -15.82
N PHE A 134 -1.87 6.83 -14.72
CA PHE A 134 -0.77 7.77 -14.56
C PHE A 134 0.59 7.04 -14.55
N ARG A 135 0.74 5.97 -13.77
CA ARG A 135 1.98 5.17 -13.74
C ARG A 135 2.32 4.59 -15.11
N ARG A 136 1.34 4.05 -15.86
CA ARG A 136 1.52 3.59 -17.25
C ARG A 136 2.11 4.68 -18.13
N ARG A 137 1.64 5.93 -17.99
CA ARG A 137 2.18 7.07 -18.72
C ARG A 137 3.62 7.38 -18.33
N ILE A 138 3.97 7.32 -17.05
CA ILE A 138 5.35 7.54 -16.57
C ILE A 138 6.32 6.57 -17.26
N TYR A 139 5.99 5.28 -17.32
CA TYR A 139 6.82 4.29 -18.02
C TYR A 139 6.81 4.46 -19.54
N ALA A 140 5.66 4.71 -20.16
CA ALA A 140 5.56 4.92 -21.60
C ALA A 140 6.37 6.15 -22.06
N GLU A 141 6.41 7.20 -21.24
CA GLU A 141 7.11 8.44 -21.55
C GLU A 141 8.56 8.49 -21.03
N GLN A 142 9.01 7.45 -20.32
CA GLN A 142 10.33 7.38 -19.68
C GLN A 142 10.61 8.60 -18.79
N ASN A 143 9.62 9.00 -17.99
CA ASN A 143 9.68 10.24 -17.22
C ASN A 143 10.21 10.00 -15.79
N TYR A 144 11.46 10.35 -15.54
CA TYR A 144 12.09 10.17 -14.24
C TYR A 144 11.60 11.19 -13.21
N SER A 145 11.27 10.75 -12.01
CA SER A 145 11.00 11.67 -10.89
C SER A 145 12.26 12.49 -10.55
N LEU A 146 12.03 13.71 -10.07
CA LEU A 146 13.09 14.58 -9.59
C LEU A 146 13.70 14.02 -8.31
N HIS A 147 15.02 14.03 -8.24
CA HIS A 147 15.75 13.59 -7.05
C HIS A 147 15.47 14.53 -5.88
N VAL A 148 15.07 13.97 -4.74
CA VAL A 148 14.99 14.68 -3.46
C VAL A 148 16.15 14.27 -2.56
N GLY A 149 16.97 15.25 -2.20
CA GLY A 149 18.13 15.04 -1.33
C GLY A 149 17.72 14.61 0.09
N ALA A 150 18.57 13.79 0.72
CA ALA A 150 18.39 13.41 2.12
C ALA A 150 18.79 14.59 3.01
N ASN A 151 17.81 15.32 3.55
CA ASN A 151 18.06 16.39 4.51
C ASN A 151 16.99 16.39 5.60
N ARG A 152 17.26 17.08 6.72
CA ARG A 152 16.38 17.09 7.90
C ARG A 152 14.99 17.66 7.59
N THR A 153 14.89 18.52 6.58
CA THR A 153 13.65 19.17 6.17
C THR A 153 12.80 18.32 5.21
N SER A 154 13.42 17.54 4.33
CA SER A 154 12.73 16.63 3.39
C SER A 154 12.32 15.32 4.05
N GLN A 155 13.01 14.91 5.11
CA GLN A 155 12.86 13.62 5.78
C GLN A 155 13.20 12.41 4.89
N TYR A 156 13.75 12.61 3.70
CA TYR A 156 14.22 11.52 2.84
C TYR A 156 15.47 10.89 3.46
N ARG A 157 15.56 9.55 3.45
CA ARG A 157 16.67 8.80 4.07
C ARG A 157 17.29 7.84 3.07
N ASN A 158 18.62 7.83 3.00
CA ASN A 158 19.33 6.79 2.24
C ASN A 158 19.15 5.44 2.93
N PHE A 159 19.20 4.36 2.14
CA PHE A 159 19.29 3.00 2.64
C PHE A 159 20.40 2.27 1.89
N THR A 160 20.98 1.26 2.55
CA THR A 160 21.94 0.31 2.00
C THR A 160 21.34 -1.10 2.02
N PRO A 161 21.92 -2.06 1.28
CA PRO A 161 21.47 -3.46 1.30
C PRO A 161 21.42 -4.06 2.72
N ALA A 162 22.39 -3.69 3.57
CA ALA A 162 22.42 -4.09 4.97
C ALA A 162 21.21 -3.55 5.75
N THR A 163 20.89 -2.26 5.62
CA THR A 163 19.72 -1.66 6.29
C THR A 163 18.39 -2.16 5.72
N PHE A 164 18.34 -2.49 4.44
CA PHE A 164 17.16 -3.06 3.80
C PHE A 164 16.89 -4.48 4.30
N THR A 165 17.96 -5.29 4.43
CA THR A 165 17.90 -6.66 4.95
C THR A 165 17.36 -6.71 6.38
N THR A 166 17.77 -5.78 7.24
CA THR A 166 17.35 -5.75 8.65
C THR A 166 16.02 -5.02 8.90
N SER A 167 15.42 -4.39 7.88
CA SER A 167 14.18 -3.61 8.02
C SER A 167 12.98 -4.28 7.33
N PRO A 168 12.12 -5.01 8.08
CA PRO A 168 10.88 -5.56 7.53
C PRO A 168 9.93 -4.48 6.97
N ALA A 169 9.98 -3.27 7.53
CA ALA A 169 9.19 -2.12 7.06
C ALA A 169 9.61 -1.68 5.65
N LEU A 170 10.92 -1.54 5.38
CA LEU A 170 11.41 -1.21 4.03
C LEU A 170 11.07 -2.30 3.01
N GLN A 171 11.21 -3.57 3.39
CA GLN A 171 10.84 -4.68 2.51
C GLN A 171 9.34 -4.69 2.20
N SER A 172 8.49 -4.39 3.18
CA SER A 172 7.04 -4.33 3.00
C SER A 172 6.64 -3.13 2.13
N ARG A 173 7.29 -1.96 2.31
CA ARG A 173 7.12 -0.80 1.42
C ARG A 173 7.58 -1.07 -0.01
N ALA A 174 8.66 -1.83 -0.19
CA ALA A 174 9.14 -2.24 -1.52
C ALA A 174 8.09 -3.12 -2.21
N ARG A 175 7.58 -4.15 -1.52
CA ARG A 175 6.52 -5.01 -2.04
C ARG A 175 5.25 -4.24 -2.39
N LEU A 176 4.83 -3.31 -1.53
CA LEU A 176 3.66 -2.46 -1.76
C LEU A 176 3.79 -1.68 -3.08
N PHE A 177 4.93 -1.04 -3.29
CA PHE A 177 5.22 -0.30 -4.52
C PHE A 177 5.24 -1.21 -5.74
N MET A 178 5.99 -2.32 -5.69
CA MET A 178 6.14 -3.24 -6.82
C MET A 178 4.81 -3.86 -7.27
N ARG A 179 3.91 -4.20 -6.34
CA ARG A 179 2.58 -4.72 -6.68
C ARG A 179 1.80 -3.75 -7.57
N ARG A 180 1.86 -2.45 -7.30
CA ARG A 180 1.23 -1.42 -8.15
C ARG A 180 2.00 -1.23 -9.45
N GLU A 181 3.32 -1.07 -9.38
CA GLU A 181 4.10 -0.75 -10.57
C GLU A 181 4.08 -1.86 -11.61
N PHE A 182 4.07 -3.13 -11.20
CA PHE A 182 4.03 -4.24 -12.14
C PHE A 182 2.69 -4.35 -12.89
N GLN A 183 1.60 -3.79 -12.36
CA GLN A 183 0.34 -3.66 -13.09
C GLN A 183 0.40 -2.61 -14.21
N ALA A 184 1.43 -1.75 -14.24
CA ALA A 184 1.65 -0.80 -15.33
C ALA A 184 2.23 -1.47 -16.59
N PHE A 185 2.65 -2.74 -16.49
CA PHE A 185 3.17 -3.53 -17.59
C PHE A 185 2.17 -4.62 -17.95
N ASP A 186 1.50 -4.49 -19.09
CA ASP A 186 0.41 -5.40 -19.49
C ASP A 186 0.88 -6.87 -19.52
N PHE A 187 2.12 -7.13 -19.95
CA PHE A 187 2.72 -8.47 -19.99
C PHE A 187 3.02 -9.11 -18.61
N LEU A 188 2.97 -8.33 -17.52
CA LEU A 188 3.10 -8.81 -16.14
C LEU A 188 1.75 -8.82 -15.41
N ALA A 189 0.86 -7.88 -15.74
CA ALA A 189 -0.41 -7.69 -15.06
C ALA A 189 -1.33 -8.93 -15.13
N GLU A 190 -1.23 -9.72 -16.20
CA GLU A 190 -2.07 -10.90 -16.43
C GLU A 190 -1.59 -12.15 -15.68
N ASN A 191 -0.38 -12.13 -15.08
CA ASN A 191 0.22 -13.32 -14.46
C ASN A 191 0.67 -13.05 -13.02
N ASN A 192 -0.25 -13.28 -12.07
CA ASN A 192 -0.01 -13.10 -10.64
C ASN A 192 1.16 -13.94 -10.10
N ALA A 193 1.38 -15.15 -10.62
CA ALA A 193 2.49 -16.00 -10.20
C ALA A 193 3.84 -15.39 -10.62
N ARG A 194 3.93 -14.89 -11.85
CA ARG A 194 5.12 -14.18 -12.35
C ARG A 194 5.38 -12.89 -11.57
N LEU A 195 4.33 -12.15 -11.24
CA LEU A 195 4.42 -10.94 -10.41
C LEU A 195 4.98 -11.27 -9.02
N GLY A 196 4.43 -12.28 -8.35
CA GLY A 196 4.90 -12.72 -7.03
C GLY A 196 6.37 -13.14 -7.04
N PHE A 197 6.78 -13.92 -8.04
CA PHE A 197 8.18 -14.31 -8.23
C PHE A 197 9.09 -13.08 -8.42
N LEU A 198 8.74 -12.18 -9.34
CA LEU A 198 9.56 -11.01 -9.66
C LEU A 198 9.71 -10.07 -8.46
N ILE A 199 8.66 -9.90 -7.66
CA ILE A 199 8.70 -9.15 -6.40
C ILE A 199 9.74 -9.74 -5.45
N GLU A 200 9.66 -11.05 -5.16
CA GLU A 200 10.58 -11.68 -4.22
C GLU A 200 12.02 -11.74 -4.77
N TYR A 201 12.17 -11.91 -6.08
CA TYR A 201 13.45 -11.82 -6.77
C TYR A 201 14.10 -10.43 -6.60
N ILE A 202 13.35 -9.35 -6.81
CA ILE A 202 13.87 -7.99 -6.63
C ILE A 202 14.11 -7.68 -5.14
N VAL A 203 13.27 -8.15 -4.23
CA VAL A 203 13.56 -8.07 -2.78
C VAL A 203 14.89 -8.77 -2.46
N ALA A 204 15.20 -9.91 -3.08
CA ALA A 204 16.48 -10.58 -2.89
C ALA A 204 17.66 -9.75 -3.45
N ILE A 205 17.52 -9.15 -4.64
CA ILE A 205 18.53 -8.23 -5.21
C ILE A 205 18.81 -7.07 -4.25
N LEU A 206 17.75 -6.42 -3.72
CA LEU A 206 17.90 -5.28 -2.81
C LEU A 206 18.56 -5.63 -1.47
N LYS A 207 18.57 -6.90 -1.07
CA LYS A 207 19.28 -7.38 0.13
C LYS A 207 20.78 -7.52 -0.09
N THR A 208 21.23 -7.74 -1.33
CA THR A 208 22.63 -8.07 -1.64
C THR A 208 23.35 -7.01 -2.47
N THR A 209 22.61 -6.15 -3.18
CA THR A 209 23.14 -5.29 -4.23
C THR A 209 22.67 -3.85 -4.04
N GLU A 210 23.58 -2.89 -4.17
CA GLU A 210 23.22 -1.47 -4.18
C GLU A 210 22.49 -1.12 -5.49
N ILE A 211 21.42 -0.32 -5.42
CA ILE A 211 20.65 0.08 -6.60
C ILE A 211 21.51 0.87 -7.61
N LYS A 212 22.48 1.64 -7.10
CA LYS A 212 23.36 2.54 -7.87
C LYS A 212 24.83 2.13 -7.75
N ASP A 213 25.12 0.85 -7.88
CA ASP A 213 26.51 0.38 -7.95
C ASP A 213 27.18 0.84 -9.25
N ALA A 214 28.51 0.95 -9.23
CA ALA A 214 29.28 1.39 -10.41
C ALA A 214 29.15 0.44 -11.61
N ALA A 215 28.88 -0.85 -11.35
CA ALA A 215 28.68 -1.86 -12.40
C ALA A 215 27.25 -1.87 -12.96
N GLY A 216 26.29 -1.17 -12.33
CA GLY A 216 24.88 -1.20 -12.72
C GLY A 216 24.24 -2.59 -12.58
N SER A 217 24.74 -3.41 -11.64
CA SER A 217 24.34 -4.82 -11.50
C SER A 217 22.85 -4.96 -11.25
N ALA A 218 22.28 -4.15 -10.35
CA ALA A 218 20.84 -4.19 -10.07
C ALA A 218 20.01 -3.84 -11.31
N SER A 219 20.44 -2.82 -12.08
CA SER A 219 19.76 -2.42 -13.31
C SER A 219 19.83 -3.53 -14.37
N ALA A 220 20.99 -4.16 -14.55
CA ALA A 220 21.15 -5.26 -15.51
C ALA A 220 20.20 -6.43 -15.21
N LEU A 221 20.13 -6.86 -13.95
CA LEU A 221 19.27 -7.97 -13.52
C LEU A 221 17.77 -7.67 -13.70
N VAL A 222 17.33 -6.45 -13.33
CA VAL A 222 15.92 -6.08 -13.47
C VAL A 222 15.53 -5.83 -14.93
N SER A 223 16.47 -5.34 -15.74
CA SER A 223 16.26 -5.09 -17.16
C SER A 223 16.03 -6.37 -17.97
N GLU A 224 16.45 -7.53 -17.49
CA GLU A 224 16.12 -8.83 -18.11
C GLU A 224 14.61 -9.08 -18.14
N PHE A 225 13.87 -8.55 -17.16
CA PHE A 225 12.42 -8.74 -17.05
C PHE A 225 11.62 -7.58 -17.62
N LEU A 226 12.10 -6.35 -17.44
CA LEU A 226 11.36 -5.12 -17.77
C LEU A 226 11.85 -4.43 -19.05
N GLY A 227 13.01 -4.82 -19.58
CA GLY A 227 13.75 -4.09 -20.61
C GLY A 227 14.61 -2.96 -20.02
N THR A 228 15.66 -2.58 -20.73
CA THR A 228 16.72 -1.67 -20.23
C THR A 228 16.21 -0.31 -19.73
N SER A 229 15.40 0.36 -20.54
CA SER A 229 14.91 1.71 -20.21
C SER A 229 13.89 1.68 -19.06
N ALA A 230 12.92 0.77 -19.13
CA ALA A 230 11.89 0.65 -18.11
C ALA A 230 12.44 0.10 -16.79
N GLY A 231 13.40 -0.84 -16.82
CA GLY A 231 14.08 -1.36 -15.63
C GLY A 231 14.87 -0.28 -14.89
N SER A 232 15.61 0.54 -15.62
CA SER A 232 16.35 1.68 -15.05
C SER A 232 15.40 2.72 -14.40
N LEU A 233 14.31 3.06 -15.09
CA LEU A 233 13.30 3.97 -14.55
C LEU A 233 12.60 3.39 -13.32
N PHE A 234 12.20 2.11 -13.38
CA PHE A 234 11.55 1.42 -12.26
C PHE A 234 12.44 1.45 -11.01
N LEU A 235 13.73 1.14 -11.13
CA LEU A 235 14.66 1.17 -10.00
C LEU A 235 14.85 2.57 -9.43
N HIS A 236 14.90 3.59 -10.28
CA HIS A 236 14.94 4.99 -9.86
C HIS A 236 13.70 5.36 -9.04
N GLU A 237 12.51 5.00 -9.52
CA GLU A 237 11.25 5.29 -8.83
C GLU A 237 11.12 4.50 -7.52
N LEU A 238 11.56 3.23 -7.50
CA LEU A 238 11.58 2.37 -6.31
C LEU A 238 12.51 2.95 -5.23
N GLU A 239 13.70 3.39 -5.62
CA GLU A 239 14.63 4.05 -4.70
C GLU A 239 14.03 5.35 -4.16
N ALA A 240 13.45 6.19 -5.03
CA ALA A 240 12.81 7.45 -4.63
C ALA A 240 11.67 7.21 -3.63
N TRP A 241 10.83 6.18 -3.85
CA TRP A 241 9.79 5.76 -2.93
C TRP A 241 10.36 5.28 -1.59
N LEU A 242 11.32 4.36 -1.59
CA LEU A 242 11.89 3.79 -0.37
C LEU A 242 12.63 4.82 0.49
N ARG A 243 13.27 5.81 -0.15
CA ARG A 243 13.88 6.94 0.54
C ARG A 243 12.86 7.90 1.14
N SER A 244 11.65 7.98 0.58
CA SER A 244 10.64 8.95 0.99
C SER A 244 10.06 8.64 2.38
N PRO A 245 9.49 9.64 3.08
CA PRO A 245 8.81 9.43 4.36
C PRO A 245 7.38 8.90 4.23
N TYR A 246 6.85 8.75 3.01
CA TYR A 246 5.44 8.38 2.81
C TYR A 246 5.20 6.89 2.97
N GLU A 247 4.20 6.52 3.75
CA GLU A 247 3.81 5.12 3.97
C GLU A 247 2.77 4.63 2.96
N ARG A 248 2.03 5.58 2.36
CA ARG A 248 0.97 5.31 1.38
C ARG A 248 1.38 5.76 -0.02
N LEU A 249 1.02 4.95 -1.02
CA LEU A 249 1.32 5.26 -2.42
C LEU A 249 0.62 6.53 -2.87
N GLU A 250 -0.63 6.74 -2.45
CA GLU A 250 -1.39 7.95 -2.75
C GLU A 250 -0.71 9.22 -2.20
N ASP A 251 -0.04 9.12 -1.05
CA ASP A 251 0.67 10.25 -0.47
C ASP A 251 1.92 10.56 -1.27
N TRP A 252 2.68 9.54 -1.66
CA TRP A 252 3.85 9.73 -2.53
C TRP A 252 3.47 10.26 -3.90
N ASP A 253 2.42 9.73 -4.54
CA ASP A 253 1.93 10.20 -5.84
C ASP A 253 1.55 11.69 -5.83
N ARG A 254 1.09 12.23 -4.69
CA ARG A 254 0.77 13.67 -4.54
C ARG A 254 2.01 14.56 -4.43
N HIS A 255 3.14 14.02 -4.00
CA HIS A 255 4.34 14.79 -3.67
C HIS A 255 5.53 14.55 -4.60
N VAL A 256 5.58 13.38 -5.25
CA VAL A 256 6.59 13.09 -6.25
C VAL A 256 6.46 14.08 -7.40
N GLN A 257 7.59 14.62 -7.85
CA GLN A 257 7.62 15.60 -8.92
C GLN A 257 8.35 15.00 -10.11
N TYR A 258 7.90 15.33 -11.31
CA TYR A 258 8.51 14.89 -12.55
C TYR A 258 9.05 16.08 -13.34
N ALA A 259 10.11 15.87 -14.09
CA ALA A 259 10.63 16.92 -14.96
C ALA A 259 9.55 17.31 -16.00
N PRO A 260 9.31 18.62 -16.23
CA PRO A 260 8.45 19.04 -17.33
C PRO A 260 9.10 18.61 -18.65
N LYS A 261 8.32 17.99 -19.54
CA LYS A 261 8.79 17.70 -20.91
C LYS A 261 9.26 19.00 -21.54
N ARG A 262 10.56 19.09 -21.86
CA ARG A 262 11.06 20.20 -22.68
C ARG A 262 10.32 20.16 -24.02
N PRO A 263 9.78 21.28 -24.52
CA PRO A 263 9.24 21.31 -25.86
C PRO A 263 10.30 20.76 -26.81
N ARG A 264 9.95 19.75 -27.62
CA ARG A 264 10.80 19.37 -28.74
C ARG A 264 10.91 20.62 -29.60
N TYR A 265 12.12 21.17 -29.73
CA TYR A 265 12.39 22.13 -30.80
C TYR A 265 12.06 21.39 -32.10
N GLN A 266 10.94 21.77 -32.73
CA GLN A 266 10.64 21.37 -34.09
C GLN A 266 11.61 22.16 -34.95
N ASN A 267 12.76 21.57 -35.26
CA ASN A 267 13.56 22.03 -36.39
C ASN A 267 12.73 21.71 -37.63
N GLY A 268 12.24 22.77 -38.28
CA GLY A 268 11.69 22.71 -39.63
C GLY A 268 12.77 22.47 -40.68
#